data_AF-A0A8G1A2C2-F1
#
_entry.id   AF-A0A8G1A2C2-F1
#
_cell.length_a   1.000
_cell.length_b   1.000
_cell.length_c   1.000
_cell.angle_alpha   90.00
_cell.angle_beta   90.00
_cell.angle_gamma   90.00
#
_symmetry.space_group_name_H-M   'P 1'
#
loop_
_entity.id
_entity.type
_entity.pdbx_description
1 polymer ?
#
loop_
_entity_poly.entity_id
_entity_poly.type
_entity_poly.pdbx_seq_one_letter_code
_entity_poly.pdbx_strand_id
1 'polypeptide(L)'
;MAEYVPKYQGTVTKYVFVESPLLTAKDLAVKAYEISAGVMIKETCFGLQVTGKPEEVESLVEAIRAFDPTHIFIKDRGFPPGDERRCRANLGGARPGYLGHEFEMQRVRYISHGLARVAGMDTGEIEEAAARRPDEERAHPLDLKKLKELIEAEEP
;
A
#
# COMPACT_ATOMS: atom_id res chain seq x y z
N MET A 1 16.18 -33.87 -15.26
CA MET A 1 15.77 -32.51 -14.83
C MET A 1 16.40 -31.53 -15.79
N ALA A 2 15.62 -30.62 -16.38
CA ALA A 2 16.21 -29.50 -17.12
C ALA A 2 17.00 -28.62 -16.14
N GLU A 3 18.13 -28.09 -16.59
CA GLU A 3 18.94 -27.17 -15.79
C GLU A 3 18.15 -25.86 -15.59
N TYR A 4 17.93 -25.48 -14.32
CA TYR A 4 17.20 -24.26 -13.99
C TYR A 4 18.13 -23.06 -14.08
N VAL A 5 17.92 -22.21 -15.08
CA VAL A 5 18.59 -20.91 -15.19
C VAL A 5 17.63 -19.83 -14.68
N PRO A 6 17.93 -19.18 -13.53
CA PRO A 6 17.04 -18.17 -12.96
C PRO A 6 16.96 -16.94 -13.88
N LYS A 7 15.78 -16.67 -14.44
CA LYS A 7 15.56 -15.51 -15.34
C LYS A 7 15.69 -14.15 -14.67
N TYR A 8 15.56 -14.09 -13.34
CA TYR A 8 15.39 -12.86 -12.57
C TYR A 8 16.47 -12.70 -11.48
N GLN A 9 17.66 -13.25 -11.70
CA GLN A 9 18.75 -13.18 -10.72
C GLN A 9 19.12 -11.72 -10.41
N GLY A 10 19.28 -11.40 -9.12
CA GLY A 10 19.61 -10.05 -8.68
C GLY A 10 18.46 -9.04 -8.72
N THR A 11 17.22 -9.49 -8.97
CA THR A 11 16.03 -8.61 -8.93
C THR A 11 15.24 -8.78 -7.64
N VAL A 12 14.49 -7.75 -7.28
CA VAL A 12 13.52 -7.78 -6.18
C VAL A 12 12.13 -7.54 -6.73
N THR A 13 11.12 -8.14 -6.09
CA THR A 13 9.72 -7.86 -6.39
C THR A 13 9.01 -7.31 -5.17
N LYS A 14 8.50 -6.08 -5.29
CA LYS A 14 7.67 -5.41 -4.29
C LYS A 14 6.22 -5.42 -4.73
N TYR A 15 5.32 -5.51 -3.75
CA TYR A 15 3.91 -5.21 -3.94
C TYR A 15 3.61 -3.86 -3.30
N VAL A 16 3.21 -2.91 -4.13
CA VAL A 16 2.77 -1.57 -3.75
C VAL A 16 1.25 -1.59 -3.78
N PHE A 17 0.60 -1.25 -2.69
CA PHE A 17 -0.84 -1.12 -2.65
C PHE A 17 -1.23 0.26 -2.13
N VAL A 18 -2.36 0.76 -2.63
CA VAL A 18 -2.86 2.10 -2.35
C VAL A 18 -4.24 1.99 -1.73
N GLU A 19 -4.45 2.75 -0.66
CA GLU A 19 -5.78 2.96 -0.07
C GLU A 19 -5.96 4.45 0.16
N SER A 20 -6.33 5.18 -0.89
CA SER A 20 -6.41 6.63 -0.89
C SER A 20 -7.77 7.10 -1.42
N PRO A 21 -8.38 8.13 -0.81
CA PRO A 21 -9.54 8.79 -1.40
C PRO A 21 -9.18 9.67 -2.60
N LEU A 22 -7.90 9.98 -2.82
CA LEU A 22 -7.41 10.92 -3.83
C LEU A 22 -6.71 10.25 -5.01
N LEU A 23 -6.32 8.98 -4.86
CA LEU A 23 -5.48 8.28 -5.83
C LEU A 23 -5.94 6.84 -6.01
N THR A 24 -6.36 6.48 -7.22
CA THR A 24 -6.71 5.08 -7.53
C THR A 24 -5.47 4.27 -7.91
N ALA A 25 -5.59 2.94 -7.85
CA ALA A 25 -4.56 2.01 -8.32
C ALA A 25 -4.16 2.27 -9.79
N LYS A 26 -5.14 2.65 -10.62
CA LYS A 26 -4.93 2.98 -12.03
C LYS A 26 -4.14 4.28 -12.19
N ASP A 27 -4.49 5.32 -11.44
CA ASP A 27 -3.76 6.59 -11.47
C ASP A 27 -2.31 6.40 -11.03
N LEU A 28 -2.09 5.62 -9.98
CA LEU A 28 -0.77 5.25 -9.52
C LEU A 28 0.01 4.47 -10.59
N ALA A 29 -0.64 3.57 -11.34
CA ALA A 29 0.00 2.82 -12.42
C ALA A 29 0.48 3.74 -13.54
N VAL A 30 -0.37 4.66 -14.01
CA VAL A 30 -0.02 5.64 -15.05
C VAL A 30 1.21 6.45 -14.63
N LYS A 31 1.19 7.02 -13.43
CA LYS A 31 2.32 7.78 -12.88
C LYS A 31 3.58 6.93 -12.74
N ALA A 32 3.45 5.68 -12.31
CA ALA A 32 4.59 4.79 -12.19
C ALA A 32 5.22 4.46 -13.55
N TYR A 33 4.42 4.27 -14.61
CA TYR A 33 4.94 4.06 -15.97
C TYR A 33 5.71 5.27 -16.49
N GLU A 34 5.24 6.49 -16.23
CA GLU A 34 5.90 7.74 -16.65
C GLU A 34 7.31 7.91 -16.04
N ILE A 35 7.52 7.39 -14.83
CA ILE A 35 8.80 7.48 -14.10
C ILE A 35 9.63 6.18 -14.26
N SER A 36 9.06 5.13 -14.87
CA SER A 36 9.71 3.81 -14.89
C SER A 36 11.00 3.78 -15.70
N ALA A 37 12.13 3.52 -15.03
CA ALA A 37 13.46 3.41 -15.62
C ALA A 37 13.81 1.96 -16.02
N GLY A 38 12.87 1.21 -16.62
CA GLY A 38 13.12 -0.17 -17.09
C GLY A 38 12.74 -1.28 -16.10
N VAL A 39 12.07 -0.93 -14.99
CA VAL A 39 11.44 -1.93 -14.11
C VAL A 39 10.19 -2.54 -14.75
N MET A 40 9.91 -3.81 -14.45
CA MET A 40 8.66 -4.45 -14.81
C MET A 40 7.56 -4.01 -13.84
N ILE A 41 6.55 -3.32 -14.36
CA ILE A 41 5.35 -2.94 -13.62
C ILE A 41 4.19 -3.81 -14.08
N LYS A 42 3.45 -4.36 -13.11
CA LYS A 42 2.17 -5.02 -13.33
C LYS A 42 1.10 -4.35 -12.49
N GLU A 43 0.12 -3.78 -13.16
CA GLU A 43 -1.07 -3.22 -12.53
C GLU A 43 -1.92 -4.32 -11.85
N THR A 44 -2.54 -3.96 -10.74
CA THR A 44 -3.45 -4.80 -9.97
C THR A 44 -4.63 -3.94 -9.50
N CYS A 45 -5.73 -4.60 -9.09
CA CYS A 45 -6.91 -3.90 -8.57
C CYS A 45 -6.65 -3.04 -7.32
N PHE A 46 -5.52 -3.24 -6.61
CA PHE A 46 -5.21 -2.54 -5.35
C PHE A 46 -3.91 -1.73 -5.43
N GLY A 47 -3.25 -1.66 -6.59
CA GLY A 47 -1.95 -1.00 -6.75
C GLY A 47 -1.08 -1.71 -7.78
N LEU A 48 0.22 -1.86 -7.52
CA LEU A 48 1.25 -2.25 -8.48
C LEU A 48 2.14 -3.37 -7.95
N GLN A 49 2.53 -4.31 -8.82
CA GLN A 49 3.68 -5.18 -8.58
C GLN A 49 4.86 -4.65 -9.38
N VAL A 50 5.98 -4.40 -8.70
CA VAL A 50 7.19 -3.82 -9.31
C VAL A 50 8.32 -4.82 -9.18
N THR A 51 8.95 -5.18 -10.30
CA THR A 51 10.13 -6.07 -10.34
C THR A 51 11.27 -5.40 -11.10
N GLY A 52 12.46 -5.40 -10.53
CA GLY A 52 13.65 -4.85 -11.18
C GLY A 52 14.87 -4.98 -10.29
N LYS A 53 15.96 -4.27 -10.61
CA LYS A 53 17.10 -4.22 -9.70
C LYS A 53 16.72 -3.47 -8.40
N PRO A 54 17.32 -3.82 -7.25
CA PRO A 54 16.98 -3.20 -5.97
C PRO A 54 16.96 -1.67 -6.01
N GLU A 55 17.97 -1.05 -6.59
CA GLU A 55 18.13 0.40 -6.69
C GLU A 55 17.07 1.07 -7.59
N GLU A 56 16.68 0.42 -8.68
CA GLU A 56 15.67 0.92 -9.61
C GLU A 56 14.26 0.81 -8.98
N VAL A 57 14.00 -0.28 -8.26
CA VAL A 57 12.75 -0.49 -7.54
C VAL A 57 12.61 0.49 -6.38
N GLU A 58 13.68 0.71 -5.60
CA GLU A 58 13.67 1.66 -4.49
C GLU A 58 13.42 3.08 -5.00
N SER A 59 14.15 3.51 -6.05
CA SER A 59 13.97 4.84 -6.65
C SER A 59 12.54 5.07 -7.14
N LEU A 60 11.93 4.07 -7.79
CA LEU A 60 10.53 4.16 -8.21
C LEU A 60 9.58 4.23 -7.01
N VAL A 61 9.80 3.38 -5.99
CA VAL A 61 8.97 3.33 -4.78
C VAL A 61 8.98 4.67 -4.04
N GLU A 62 10.16 5.28 -3.88
CA GLU A 62 10.31 6.60 -3.27
C GLU A 62 9.53 7.66 -4.06
N ALA A 63 9.69 7.68 -5.39
CA ALA A 63 9.03 8.63 -6.26
C ALA A 63 7.49 8.51 -6.21
N ILE A 64 6.95 7.29 -6.30
CA ILE A 64 5.51 7.10 -6.28
C ILE A 64 4.90 7.35 -4.91
N ARG A 65 5.62 7.06 -3.81
CA ARG A 65 5.16 7.31 -2.45
C ARG A 65 4.99 8.81 -2.18
N ALA A 66 5.76 9.66 -2.84
CA ALA A 66 5.62 11.11 -2.72
C ALA A 66 4.26 11.64 -3.22
N PHE A 67 3.54 10.90 -4.07
CA PHE A 67 2.22 11.31 -4.54
C PHE A 67 1.14 11.26 -3.46
N ASP A 68 1.25 10.31 -2.53
CA ASP A 68 0.37 10.20 -1.38
C ASP A 68 1.11 9.51 -0.21
N PRO A 69 1.89 10.28 0.58
CA PRO A 69 2.85 9.73 1.54
C PRO A 69 2.25 8.87 2.65
N THR A 70 0.95 9.06 2.94
CA THR A 70 0.24 8.40 4.06
C THR A 70 -0.68 7.27 3.61
N HIS A 71 -0.89 7.08 2.30
CA HIS A 71 -1.84 6.09 1.77
C HIS A 71 -1.23 5.07 0.80
N ILE A 72 0.08 5.16 0.53
CA ILE A 72 0.82 4.20 -0.30
C ILE A 72 1.68 3.30 0.60
N PHE A 73 1.46 1.99 0.49
CA PHE A 73 2.11 0.98 1.32
C PHE A 73 2.88 -0.01 0.45
N ILE A 74 4.02 -0.47 0.97
CA ILE A 74 4.94 -1.35 0.24
C ILE A 74 5.25 -2.57 1.10
N LYS A 75 5.22 -3.75 0.47
CA LYS A 75 5.69 -5.00 1.08
C LYS A 75 6.45 -5.87 0.08
N ASP A 76 7.26 -6.78 0.60
CA ASP A 76 7.93 -7.77 -0.22
C ASP A 76 6.95 -8.80 -0.78
N ARG A 77 7.06 -9.05 -2.09
CA ARG A 77 6.32 -10.12 -2.77
C ARG A 77 7.16 -11.39 -2.94
N GLY A 78 8.48 -11.25 -3.01
CA GLY A 78 9.46 -12.32 -3.17
C GLY A 78 9.64 -12.75 -4.63
N PHE A 79 8.63 -13.40 -5.22
CA PHE A 79 8.69 -13.85 -6.62
C PHE A 79 8.17 -12.76 -7.57
N PRO A 80 8.60 -12.72 -8.85
CA PRO A 80 8.00 -11.87 -9.86
C PRO A 80 6.61 -12.37 -10.32
N PRO A 81 5.82 -11.52 -10.98
CA PRO A 81 4.57 -11.95 -11.60
C PRO A 81 4.85 -13.00 -12.68
N GLY A 82 4.11 -14.12 -12.66
CA GLY A 82 4.26 -15.18 -13.66
C GLY A 82 5.46 -16.11 -13.44
N ASP A 83 6.21 -15.98 -12.35
CA ASP A 83 7.35 -16.88 -12.05
C ASP A 83 6.89 -18.35 -11.94
N GLU A 84 7.49 -19.22 -12.74
CA GLU A 84 7.11 -20.64 -12.83
C GLU A 84 7.21 -21.38 -11.49
N ARG A 85 8.07 -20.92 -10.57
CA ARG A 85 8.26 -21.54 -9.24
C ARG A 85 7.07 -21.33 -8.31
N ARG A 86 6.24 -20.30 -8.56
CA ARG A 86 5.17 -19.91 -7.63
C ARG A 86 3.85 -19.50 -8.30
N CYS A 87 3.83 -19.31 -9.61
CA CYS A 87 2.64 -18.84 -10.31
C CYS A 87 1.46 -19.80 -10.10
N ARG A 88 0.38 -19.26 -9.51
CA ARG A 88 -0.87 -20.01 -9.28
C ARG A 88 -1.43 -20.62 -10.56
N ALA A 89 -1.20 -20.01 -11.72
CA ALA A 89 -1.67 -20.55 -13.00
C ALA A 89 -1.04 -21.90 -13.34
N ASN A 90 0.20 -22.14 -12.88
CA ASN A 90 0.95 -23.36 -13.15
C ASN A 90 0.84 -24.38 -12.02
N LEU A 91 0.89 -23.93 -10.76
CA LEU A 91 1.03 -24.80 -9.59
C LEU A 91 -0.20 -24.79 -8.66
N GLY A 92 -1.21 -23.96 -8.92
CA GLY A 92 -2.30 -23.71 -7.99
C GLY A 92 -1.85 -22.93 -6.74
N GLY A 93 -2.72 -22.85 -5.73
CA GLY A 93 -2.40 -22.24 -4.43
C GLY A 93 -2.64 -20.73 -4.29
N ALA A 94 -2.08 -20.14 -3.24
CA ALA A 94 -2.28 -18.74 -2.87
C ALA A 94 -1.48 -17.77 -3.77
N ARG A 95 -2.05 -16.60 -4.06
CA ARG A 95 -1.37 -15.55 -4.85
C ARG A 95 -0.31 -14.85 -3.96
N PRO A 96 0.99 -14.88 -4.30
CA PRO A 96 2.02 -14.18 -3.54
C PRO A 96 1.72 -12.69 -3.42
N GLY A 97 1.90 -12.14 -2.23
CA GLY A 97 1.55 -10.75 -1.91
C GLY A 97 0.07 -10.49 -1.60
N TYR A 98 -0.85 -11.41 -1.92
CA TYR A 98 -2.28 -11.24 -1.61
C TYR A 98 -2.71 -11.98 -0.34
N LEU A 99 -1.89 -12.91 0.15
CA LEU A 99 -2.18 -13.59 1.42
C LEU A 99 -2.20 -12.55 2.53
N GLY A 100 -3.30 -12.49 3.29
CA GLY A 100 -3.48 -11.49 4.35
C GLY A 100 -3.92 -10.11 3.86
N HIS A 101 -3.99 -9.86 2.54
CA HIS A 101 -4.26 -8.53 2.02
C HIS A 101 -5.63 -7.99 2.46
N GLU A 102 -6.66 -8.83 2.48
CA GLU A 102 -7.98 -8.46 3.01
C GLU A 102 -7.90 -7.96 4.47
N PHE A 103 -7.13 -8.64 5.32
CA PHE A 103 -6.94 -8.25 6.72
C PHE A 103 -6.05 -7.01 6.88
N GLU A 104 -5.09 -6.81 5.98
CA GLU A 104 -4.26 -5.59 5.92
C GLU A 104 -5.13 -4.38 5.53
N MET A 105 -5.97 -4.52 4.50
CA MET A 105 -6.85 -3.44 4.02
C MET A 105 -7.83 -2.94 5.09
N GLN A 106 -8.26 -3.80 6.01
CA GLN A 106 -9.08 -3.38 7.16
C GLN A 106 -8.33 -2.47 8.15
N ARG A 107 -7.00 -2.55 8.19
CA ARG A 107 -6.13 -1.85 9.16
C ARG A 107 -5.45 -0.63 8.57
N VAL A 108 -5.12 -0.65 7.28
CA VAL A 108 -4.33 0.42 6.63
C VAL A 108 -4.98 1.79 6.74
N ARG A 109 -6.32 1.88 6.73
CA ARG A 109 -7.03 3.14 6.98
C ARG A 109 -6.67 3.82 8.31
N TYR A 110 -6.48 3.02 9.37
CA TYR A 110 -6.11 3.53 10.68
C TYR A 110 -4.64 3.93 10.73
N ILE A 111 -3.80 3.18 10.01
CA ILE A 111 -2.38 3.51 9.84
C ILE A 111 -2.26 4.84 9.08
N SER A 112 -2.97 5.02 7.96
CA SER A 112 -3.00 6.27 7.21
C SER A 112 -3.45 7.45 8.05
N HIS A 113 -4.53 7.28 8.83
CA HIS A 113 -4.98 8.33 9.75
C HIS A 113 -3.91 8.66 10.81
N GLY A 114 -3.27 7.64 11.39
CA GLY A 114 -2.15 7.82 12.32
C GLY A 114 -0.99 8.59 11.68
N LEU A 115 -0.54 8.16 10.50
CA LEU A 115 0.53 8.80 9.73
C LEU A 115 0.21 10.25 9.39
N ALA A 116 -1.04 10.56 9.03
CA ALA A 116 -1.48 11.91 8.76
C ALA A 116 -1.50 12.78 10.02
N ARG A 117 -1.89 12.22 11.18
CA ARG A 117 -1.91 12.93 12.47
C ARG A 117 -0.52 13.29 12.97
N VAL A 118 0.47 12.41 12.74
CA VAL A 118 1.85 12.62 13.16
C VAL A 118 2.72 13.28 12.10
N ALA A 119 2.15 13.63 10.95
CA ALA A 119 2.89 14.27 9.88
C ALA A 119 3.45 15.62 10.35
N GLY A 120 4.77 15.75 10.37
CA GLY A 120 5.48 16.96 10.80
C GLY A 120 5.75 17.06 12.30
N MET A 121 5.35 16.06 13.09
CA MET A 121 5.71 15.97 14.51
C MET A 121 7.13 15.44 14.70
N ASP A 122 7.81 15.88 15.76
CA ASP A 122 9.05 15.26 16.21
C ASP A 122 8.80 13.97 17.02
N THR A 123 9.88 13.23 17.33
CA THR A 123 9.77 11.95 18.04
C THR A 123 9.14 12.09 19.43
N GLY A 124 9.41 13.19 20.15
CA GLY A 124 8.86 13.43 21.48
C GLY A 124 7.36 13.73 21.42
N GLU A 125 6.93 14.54 20.45
CA GLU A 125 5.51 14.83 20.19
C GLU A 125 4.72 13.57 19.83
N ILE A 126 5.32 12.68 19.03
CA ILE A 126 4.71 11.39 18.66
C ILE A 126 4.54 10.48 19.88
N GLU A 127 5.56 10.39 20.73
CA GLU A 127 5.51 9.59 21.96
C GLU A 127 4.45 10.12 22.92
N GLU A 128 4.32 11.44 23.07
CA GLU A 128 3.27 12.05 23.88
C GLU A 128 1.87 11.76 23.31
N ALA A 129 1.69 11.92 22.00
CA ALA A 129 0.43 11.63 21.33
C ALA A 129 0.03 10.15 21.45
N ALA A 130 0.99 9.23 21.38
CA ALA A 130 0.78 7.79 21.56
C ALA A 130 0.48 7.42 23.03
N ALA A 131 1.00 8.17 23.99
CA ALA A 131 0.76 7.97 25.42
C ALA A 131 -0.63 8.45 25.87
N ARG A 132 -1.27 9.37 25.14
CA ARG A 132 -2.66 9.76 25.41
C ARG A 132 -3.59 8.57 25.17
N ARG A 133 -4.29 8.16 26.23
CA ARG A 133 -5.28 7.10 26.13
C ARG A 133 -6.52 7.63 25.37
N PRO A 134 -7.07 6.85 24.42
CA PRO A 134 -8.27 7.26 23.66
C PRO A 134 -9.54 7.36 24.53
N ASP A 135 -9.44 6.95 25.79
CA ASP A 135 -10.50 6.89 26.78
C ASP A 135 -11.11 8.28 27.09
N GLU A 136 -10.34 9.37 26.94
CA GLU A 136 -10.80 10.73 27.26
C GLU A 136 -11.69 11.36 26.18
N GLU A 137 -11.54 10.97 24.90
CA GLU A 137 -12.38 11.48 23.79
C GLU A 137 -13.54 10.55 23.40
N ARG A 138 -13.50 9.26 23.80
CA ARG A 138 -14.51 8.26 23.42
C ARG A 138 -15.77 8.23 24.29
N ALA A 139 -15.88 9.10 25.29
CA ALA A 139 -16.94 9.01 26.28
C ALA A 139 -18.34 9.44 25.78
N HIS A 140 -18.43 10.11 24.63
CA HIS A 140 -19.70 10.69 24.19
C HIS A 140 -20.14 10.16 22.83
N PRO A 141 -21.37 9.61 22.72
CA PRO A 141 -21.96 9.34 21.43
C PRO A 141 -21.97 10.62 20.57
N LEU A 142 -21.86 10.45 19.25
CA LEU A 142 -22.04 11.55 18.29
C LEU A 142 -23.34 12.29 18.61
N ASP A 143 -23.25 13.62 18.69
CA ASP A 143 -24.43 14.46 18.85
C ASP A 143 -25.44 14.17 17.74
N LEU A 144 -26.71 13.99 18.12
CA LEU A 144 -27.78 13.60 17.19
C LEU A 144 -27.95 14.59 16.03
N LYS A 145 -27.72 15.90 16.25
CA LYS A 145 -27.80 16.89 15.18
C LYS A 145 -26.64 16.74 14.21
N LYS A 146 -25.43 16.59 14.74
CA LYS A 146 -24.24 16.38 13.91
C LYS A 146 -24.31 15.09 13.10
N LEU A 147 -24.88 14.03 13.67
CA LEU A 147 -25.12 12.79 12.94
C LEU A 147 -26.12 13.00 11.79
N LYS A 148 -27.21 13.74 12.01
CA LYS A 148 -28.17 14.07 10.95
C LYS A 148 -27.54 14.92 9.83
N GLU A 149 -26.74 15.92 10.19
CA GLU A 149 -26.02 16.76 9.20
C GLU A 149 -25.09 15.93 8.32
N LEU A 150 -24.38 14.95 8.89
CA LEU A 150 -23.51 14.06 8.11
C LEU A 150 -24.32 13.15 7.17
N ILE A 151 -25.44 12.60 7.63
CA ILE A 151 -26.33 11.76 6.79
C ILE A 151 -26.88 12.58 5.62
N GLU A 152 -27.39 13.79 5.88
CA GLU A 152 -27.94 14.68 4.84
C GLU A 152 -26.86 15.19 3.87
N ALA A 153 -25.59 15.26 4.28
CA ALA A 153 -24.49 15.66 3.41
C ALA A 153 -23.96 14.53 2.52
N GLU A 154 -24.16 13.27 2.94
CA GLU A 154 -23.66 12.07 2.26
C GLU A 154 -24.70 11.41 1.34
N GLU A 155 -26.00 11.70 1.54
CA GLU A 155 -27.07 11.43 0.58
C GLU A 155 -27.28 12.63 -0.39
N PRO A 156 -26.81 12.56 -1.65
CA PRO A 156 -27.25 13.48 -2.71
C PRO A 156 -28.69 13.22 -3.19
#